data_AF-X8CEU2-F1
#
_entry.id   AF-X8CEU2-F1
#
_cell.length_a   1.000
_cell.length_b   1.000
_cell.length_c   1.000
_cell.angle_alpha   90.00
_cell.angle_beta   90.00
_cell.angle_gamma   90.00
#
_symmetry.space_group_name_H-M   'P 1'
#
loop_
_entity.id
_entity.type
_entity.pdbx_description
1 polymer ?
#
loop_
_entity_poly.entity_id
_entity_poly.type
_entity_poly.pdbx_seq_one_letter_code
_entity_poly.pdbx_strand_id
1 'polypeptide(L)' 'MDDVIRDGQILRPDSDDARVRATRETLQAMGEHPRLDTAVIQTVGAKHWDGFALALVQ' A
#
# COMPACT_ATOMS: atom_id res chain seq x y z
N MET A 1 -7.53 -1.74 1.76
CA MET A 1 -6.42 -2.68 2.02
C MET A 1 -5.62 -2.15 3.18
N ASP A 2 -5.28 -2.97 4.18
CA ASP A 2 -4.55 -2.53 5.40
C ASP A 2 -3.09 -2.98 5.36
N ASP A 3 -2.26 -2.46 6.27
CA ASP A 3 -0.83 -2.76 6.43
C ASP A 3 0.03 -2.54 5.16
N VAL A 4 -0.17 -1.40 4.49
CA VAL A 4 0.40 -1.17 3.14
C VAL A 4 1.74 -0.44 3.14
N ILE A 5 2.19 0.10 4.28
CA ILE A 5 3.43 0.89 4.38
C ILE A 5 4.56 0.10 5.04
N ARG A 6 4.25 -0.69 6.08
CA ARG A 6 5.18 -1.63 6.75
C ARG A 6 6.49 -0.97 7.16
N ASP A 7 6.44 0.08 7.99
CA ASP A 7 7.61 0.87 8.40
C ASP A 7 8.46 1.39 7.22
N GLY A 8 7.81 1.69 6.10
CA GLY A 8 8.46 2.18 4.87
C GLY A 8 9.19 1.11 4.05
N GLN A 9 9.10 -0.17 4.43
CA GLN A 9 9.69 -1.26 3.63
C GLN A 9 9.16 -1.31 2.20
N ILE A 10 7.94 -0.79 1.97
CA ILE A 10 7.33 -0.66 0.65
C ILE A 10 8.16 0.15 -0.36
N LEU A 11 9.10 0.97 0.12
CA LEU A 11 10.01 1.77 -0.72
C LEU A 11 11.33 1.06 -1.06
N ARG A 12 11.60 -0.14 -0.51
CA ARG A 12 12.83 -0.91 -0.78
C ARG A 12 12.73 -1.63 -2.13
N PRO A 13 13.46 -1.20 -3.18
CA PRO A 13 13.28 -1.74 -4.53
C PRO A 13 13.67 -3.23 -4.64
N ASP A 14 14.63 -3.64 -3.82
CA ASP A 14 15.32 -4.93 -3.73
C ASP A 14 14.86 -5.76 -2.51
N SER A 15 13.61 -5.55 -2.06
CA SER A 15 13.04 -6.36 -0.98
C SER A 15 12.69 -7.78 -1.45
N ASP A 16 13.26 -8.78 -0.78
CA ASP A 16 12.92 -10.20 -0.96
C ASP A 16 11.62 -10.61 -0.22
N ASP A 17 11.04 -9.73 0.60
CA ASP A 17 9.77 -10.02 1.29
C ASP A 17 8.63 -10.03 0.27
N ALA A 18 8.07 -11.23 0.03
CA ALA A 18 6.96 -11.44 -0.89
C ALA A 18 5.74 -10.56 -0.58
N ARG A 19 5.50 -10.22 0.70
CA ARG A 19 4.40 -9.34 1.10
C ARG A 19 4.66 -7.90 0.65
N VAL A 20 5.90 -7.42 0.77
CA VAL A 20 6.27 -6.07 0.30
C VAL A 20 6.10 -5.97 -1.22
N ARG A 21 6.55 -6.98 -1.97
CA ARG A 21 6.38 -7.03 -3.43
C ARG A 21 4.90 -7.06 -3.82
N ALA A 22 4.12 -7.97 -3.24
CA ALA A 22 2.68 -8.08 -3.52
C ALA A 22 1.91 -6.80 -3.14
N THR A 23 2.23 -6.15 -2.02
CA THR A 23 1.64 -4.87 -1.64
C THR A 23 1.93 -3.80 -2.69
N ARG A 24 3.16 -3.72 -3.21
CA ARG A 24 3.53 -2.73 -4.24
C ARG A 24 2.78 -2.98 -5.55
N GLU A 25 2.79 -4.23 -6.00
CA GLU A 25 2.07 -4.65 -7.21
C GLU A 25 0.57 -4.36 -7.09
N THR A 26 -0.02 -4.60 -5.91
CA THR A 26 -1.43 -4.34 -5.65
C THR A 26 -1.73 -2.84 -5.65
N LEU A 27 -0.94 -2.02 -4.95
CA LEU A 27 -1.13 -0.57 -4.93
C LEU A 27 -0.98 0.04 -6.33
N GLN A 28 -0.01 -0.45 -7.11
CA GLN A 28 0.18 -0.02 -8.49
C GLN A 28 -1.01 -0.40 -9.36
N ALA A 29 -1.46 -1.66 -9.29
CA ALA A 29 -2.66 -2.11 -10.01
C ALA A 29 -3.91 -1.29 -9.62
N MET A 30 -4.09 -0.98 -8.33
CA MET A 30 -5.20 -0.15 -7.86
C MET A 30 -5.12 1.30 -8.39
N GLY A 31 -3.92 1.88 -8.47
CA GLY A 31 -3.71 3.24 -8.99
C GLY A 31 -3.86 3.34 -10.51
N GLU A 32 -3.61 2.26 -11.24
CA GLU A 32 -3.74 2.19 -12.70
C GLU A 32 -5.13 1.69 -13.16
N HIS A 33 -5.96 1.18 -12.25
CA HIS A 33 -7.24 0.56 -12.62
C HIS A 33 -8.29 1.62 -13.02
N PRO A 34 -8.87 1.57 -14.24
CA PRO A 34 -9.72 2.64 -14.79
C PRO A 34 -11.06 2.85 -14.08
N ARG A 35 -11.41 1.96 -13.14
CA ARG A 35 -12.65 2.03 -12.34
C ARG A 35 -12.40 2.27 -10.85
N LEU A 36 -11.16 2.49 -10.45
CA LEU A 36 -10.81 2.76 -9.05
C LEU A 36 -10.21 4.15 -8.94
N ASP A 37 -10.80 4.98 -8.10
CA ASP A 37 -10.15 6.18 -7.60
C ASP A 37 -9.54 5.84 -6.23
N THR A 38 -8.21 5.71 -6.18
CA THR A 38 -7.48 5.13 -5.05
C THR A 38 -6.58 6.16 -4.37
N ALA A 39 -6.62 6.18 -3.04
CA ALA A 39 -5.67 6.91 -2.20
C ALA A 39 -5.10 6.01 -1.11
N VAL A 40 -3.88 6.33 -0.66
CA VAL A 40 -3.22 5.68 0.48
C VAL A 40 -2.99 6.71 1.58
N ILE A 41 -3.40 6.39 2.80
CA ILE A 41 -3.19 7.22 3.99
C ILE A 41 -2.21 6.51 4.91
N GLN A 42 -1.08 7.16 5.18
CA GLN A 42 -0.12 6.68 6.17
C GLN A 42 -0.60 7.03 7.57
N THR A 43 -0.37 6.12 8.51
CA THR A 43 -0.76 6.26 9.91
C THR A 43 0.43 6.00 10.82
N VAL A 44 0.48 6.71 11.94
CA VAL A 44 1.47 6.49 13.01
C VAL A 44 0.72 6.41 14.34
N GLY A 45 1.26 5.65 15.29
CA GLY A 45 0.70 5.57 16.64
C GLY A 45 1.24 4.38 17.41
N ALA A 46 0.47 3.91 18.40
CA ALA A 46 0.85 2.78 19.24
C ALA A 46 1.06 1.45 18.47
N LYS A 47 0.58 1.38 17.22
CA LYS A 47 0.76 0.25 16.30
C LYS A 47 1.95 0.37 15.35
N HIS A 48 2.86 1.33 15.57
CA HIS A 48 3.99 1.67 14.68
C HIS A 48 3.55 2.46 13.44
N TRP A 49 4.46 2.61 12.47
CA TRP A 49 4.21 3.34 11.24
C TRP A 49 3.67 2.39 10.17
N ASP A 50 2.43 2.61 9.77
CA ASP A 50 1.82 1.85 8.69
C ASP A 50 0.92 2.73 7.81
N GLY A 51 -0.09 2.15 7.16
CA GLY A 51 -1.12 2.86 6.41
C GLY A 51 -2.12 1.90 5.77
N PHE A 52 -3.20 2.48 5.24
CA PHE A 52 -4.22 1.74 4.50
C PHE A 52 -4.55 2.42 3.17
N ALA A 53 -4.94 1.61 2.19
CA ALA A 53 -5.47 2.06 0.91
C ALA A 53 -7.00 2.04 0.92
N LEU A 54 -7.59 3.12 0.40
CA LEU A 54 -9.02 3.28 0.16
C LEU A 54 -9.23 3.47 -1.34
N ALA A 55 -10.22 2.80 -1.92
CA ALA A 55 -10.59 2.98 -3.31
C ALA A 55 -12.10 3.15 -3.44
N LEU A 56 -12.51 4.15 -4.23
CA LEU A 56 -13.89 4.31 -4.67
C LEU A 56 -14.08 3.56 -5.99
N VAL A 57 -15.12 2.74 -6.07
CA VAL A 57 -15.49 2.06 -7.31
C VAL A 57 -16.36 2.98 -8.16
N GLN A 58 -15.96 3.13 -9.43
CA GLN A 58 -16.70 3.83 -10.48
C GLN A 58 -17.39 2.84 -11.44
#